data_AF-A0A7V4GWY8-F1
#
_entry.id   AF-A0A7V4GWY8-F1
#
_cell.length_a   1.000
_cell.length_b   1.000
_cell.length_c   1.000
_cell.angle_alpha   90.00
_cell.angle_beta   90.00
_cell.angle_gamma   90.00
#
_symmetry.space_group_name_H-M   'P 1'
#
loop_
_entity.id
_entity.type
_entity.pdbx_description
1 polymer ?
#
loop_
_entity_poly.entity_id
_entity_poly.type
_entity_poly.pdbx_seq_one_letter_code
_entity_poly.pdbx_strand_id
1 'polypeptide(L)'
;MKIKTNRYFFISLLAIECLLVIGYVFDSFYGNPEGYLHKLLCIEDENTIQSWFSSLQLFVVSWYLFGLAFTFGNIRSRKFWALFLLAAGFLFLSADEIIMVHETIGYAIMPNDVRAGSRWWYSGIWGFILGPILFGFLLYLFWSLRDLFRGNMHLLWRSLAGVVIFTGSATVMDELANLFPYKSKGQFVETILEEGGEMLGVSLILWALMDLCVKKKIPLFPVGKGEYNEEAGVTE
;
A
#
# COMPACT_ATOMS: atom_id res chain seq x y z
N MET A 1 24.73 18.02 -11.23
CA MET A 1 24.66 16.72 -10.53
C MET A 1 23.45 15.95 -11.07
N LYS A 2 23.65 14.86 -11.84
CA LYS A 2 22.53 14.04 -12.33
C LYS A 2 21.89 13.35 -11.12
N ILE A 3 20.69 13.77 -10.73
CA ILE A 3 19.89 13.06 -9.74
C ILE A 3 19.67 11.65 -10.29
N LYS A 4 20.37 10.66 -9.73
CA LYS A 4 20.08 9.25 -10.02
C LYS A 4 18.68 9.01 -9.51
N THR A 5 17.77 8.65 -10.41
CA THR A 5 16.43 8.17 -10.03
C THR A 5 16.59 7.01 -9.06
N ASN A 6 15.68 6.85 -8.10
CA ASN A 6 15.73 5.80 -7.07
C ASN A 6 15.41 4.40 -7.62
N ARG A 7 15.85 4.11 -8.86
CA ARG A 7 15.58 2.87 -9.60
C ARG A 7 16.13 1.65 -8.87
N TYR A 8 17.33 1.76 -8.31
CA TYR A 8 17.93 0.64 -7.57
C TYR A 8 17.12 0.26 -6.35
N PHE A 9 16.61 1.24 -5.60
CA PHE A 9 15.73 0.98 -4.47
C PHE A 9 14.44 0.29 -4.90
N PHE A 10 13.78 0.78 -5.95
CA PHE A 10 12.58 0.15 -6.50
C PHE A 10 12.85 -1.28 -6.99
N ILE A 11 13.96 -1.52 -7.71
CA ILE A 11 14.35 -2.86 -8.15
C ILE A 11 14.61 -3.78 -6.96
N SER A 12 15.21 -3.28 -5.87
CA SER A 12 15.38 -4.07 -4.65
C SER A 12 14.06 -4.44 -4.00
N LEU A 13 13.08 -3.53 -3.95
CA LEU A 13 11.74 -3.86 -3.45
C LEU A 13 11.09 -4.95 -4.29
N LEU A 14 11.08 -4.80 -5.62
CA LEU A 14 10.52 -5.81 -6.52
C LEU A 14 11.23 -7.17 -6.39
N ALA A 15 12.55 -7.17 -6.19
CA ALA A 15 13.30 -8.40 -5.97
C ALA A 15 12.86 -9.09 -4.68
N ILE A 16 12.63 -8.33 -3.60
CA ILE A 16 12.13 -8.88 -2.33
C ILE A 16 10.71 -9.42 -2.53
N GLU A 17 9.80 -8.66 -3.14
CA GLU A 17 8.42 -9.09 -3.44
C GLU A 17 8.40 -10.40 -4.25
N CYS A 18 9.19 -10.47 -5.32
CA CYS A 18 9.32 -11.69 -6.11
C CYS A 18 9.86 -12.86 -5.29
N LEU A 19 10.87 -12.64 -4.43
CA LEU A 19 11.40 -13.69 -3.57
C LEU A 19 10.36 -14.19 -2.56
N LEU A 20 9.55 -13.28 -2.01
CA LEU A 20 8.47 -13.61 -1.07
C LEU A 20 7.37 -14.44 -1.74
N VAL A 21 6.89 -14.00 -2.92
CA VAL A 21 5.89 -14.74 -3.70
C VAL A 21 6.42 -16.10 -4.14
N ILE A 22 7.66 -16.16 -4.64
CA ILE A 22 8.31 -17.42 -5.02
C ILE A 22 8.44 -18.34 -3.79
N GLY A 23 8.81 -17.79 -2.64
CA GLY A 23 8.88 -18.52 -1.37
C GLY A 23 7.55 -19.17 -1.00
N TYR A 24 6.46 -18.42 -1.05
CA TYR A 24 5.11 -18.94 -0.82
C TYR A 24 4.72 -20.02 -1.83
N VAL A 25 5.03 -19.82 -3.11
CA VAL A 25 4.76 -20.83 -4.15
C VAL A 25 5.52 -22.13 -3.84
N PHE A 26 6.80 -22.06 -3.51
CA PHE A 26 7.59 -23.24 -3.14
C PHE A 26 7.04 -23.92 -1.88
N ASP A 27 6.71 -23.15 -0.84
CA ASP A 27 6.13 -23.69 0.39
C ASP A 27 4.77 -24.35 0.14
N SER A 28 3.92 -23.78 -0.73
CA SER A 28 2.63 -24.38 -1.07
C SER A 28 2.74 -25.72 -1.83
N PHE A 29 3.84 -25.95 -2.57
CA PHE A 29 4.06 -27.21 -3.30
C PHE A 29 4.82 -28.27 -2.50
N TYR A 30 5.73 -27.86 -1.62
CA TYR A 30 6.70 -28.76 -0.96
C TYR A 30 6.73 -28.65 0.56
N GLY A 31 6.08 -27.62 1.12
CA GLY A 31 6.05 -27.33 2.54
C GLY A 31 5.22 -28.33 3.34
N ASN A 32 5.46 -28.33 4.65
CA ASN A 32 4.59 -28.99 5.61
C ASN A 32 3.59 -27.93 6.12
N PRO A 33 2.27 -28.11 5.97
CA PRO A 33 1.27 -27.16 6.47
C PRO A 33 1.40 -26.84 7.97
N GLU A 34 1.95 -27.75 8.77
CA GLU A 34 2.19 -27.49 10.21
C GLU A 34 3.61 -26.96 10.50
N GLY A 35 4.44 -26.86 9.46
CA GLY A 35 5.83 -26.47 9.54
C GLY A 35 6.01 -24.98 9.87
N TYR A 36 7.14 -24.67 10.51
CA TYR A 36 7.51 -23.29 10.81
C TYR A 36 7.67 -22.43 9.54
N LEU A 37 8.17 -23.02 8.45
CA LEU A 37 8.33 -22.31 7.18
C LEU A 37 6.98 -21.90 6.59
N HIS A 38 5.97 -22.77 6.66
CA HIS A 38 4.62 -22.46 6.22
C HIS A 38 4.03 -21.30 7.02
N LYS A 39 4.15 -21.32 8.35
CA LYS A 39 3.72 -20.20 9.20
C LYS A 39 4.40 -18.87 8.90
N LEU A 40 5.62 -18.90 8.38
CA LEU A 40 6.34 -17.68 8.01
C LEU A 40 5.98 -17.17 6.61
N LEU A 41 5.62 -18.08 5.68
CA LEU A 41 5.45 -17.79 4.26
C LEU A 41 4.01 -17.87 3.78
N CYS A 42 3.08 -18.41 4.56
CA CYS A 42 1.68 -18.59 4.20
C CYS A 42 1.02 -17.22 4.04
N ILE A 43 0.87 -16.80 2.79
CA ILE A 43 0.31 -15.48 2.48
C ILE A 43 -1.13 -15.33 2.99
N GLU A 44 -1.89 -16.42 3.14
CA GLU A 44 -3.23 -16.39 3.76
C GLU A 44 -3.22 -16.08 5.26
N ASP A 45 -2.05 -15.97 5.90
CA ASP A 45 -1.91 -15.67 7.32
C ASP A 45 -1.28 -14.28 7.52
N GLU A 46 -1.66 -13.66 8.62
CA GLU A 46 -1.58 -12.21 8.82
C GLU A 46 -0.32 -11.81 9.60
N ASN A 47 0.37 -12.82 10.12
CA ASN A 47 1.63 -12.69 10.81
C ASN A 47 2.77 -13.38 10.04
N THR A 48 2.88 -13.06 8.75
CA THR A 48 3.91 -13.60 7.86
C THR A 48 4.94 -12.55 7.48
N ILE A 49 6.08 -12.99 6.94
CA ILE A 49 7.12 -12.06 6.51
C ILE A 49 6.61 -11.11 5.40
N GLN A 50 5.61 -11.55 4.64
CA GLN A 50 4.92 -10.77 3.61
C GLN A 50 4.10 -9.63 4.21
N SER A 51 3.21 -9.92 5.16
CA SER A 51 2.40 -8.89 5.82
C SER A 51 3.28 -7.86 6.55
N TRP A 52 4.34 -8.31 7.24
CA TRP A 52 5.33 -7.41 7.84
C TRP A 52 6.05 -6.52 6.82
N PHE A 53 6.38 -7.07 5.64
CA PHE A 53 7.02 -6.31 4.58
C PHE A 53 6.06 -5.27 3.96
N SER A 54 4.84 -5.68 3.61
CA SER A 54 3.78 -4.81 3.10
C SER A 54 3.46 -3.69 4.09
N SER A 55 3.26 -4.03 5.37
CA SER A 55 3.05 -3.08 6.47
C SER A 55 4.19 -2.05 6.56
N LEU A 56 5.45 -2.49 6.45
CA LEU A 56 6.60 -1.58 6.45
C LEU A 56 6.61 -0.67 5.22
N GLN A 57 6.27 -1.16 4.03
CA GLN A 57 6.17 -0.32 2.83
C GLN A 57 5.10 0.76 3.01
N LEU A 58 3.91 0.40 3.50
CA LEU A 58 2.82 1.32 3.80
C LEU A 58 3.23 2.36 4.87
N PHE A 59 3.92 1.92 5.92
CA PHE A 59 4.47 2.82 6.94
C PHE A 59 5.45 3.83 6.34
N VAL A 60 6.37 3.38 5.49
CA VAL A 60 7.35 4.27 4.85
C VAL A 60 6.63 5.25 3.92
N VAL A 61 5.63 4.84 3.14
CA VAL A 61 4.79 5.75 2.35
C VAL A 61 4.16 6.82 3.25
N SER A 62 3.56 6.41 4.37
CA SER A 62 3.00 7.33 5.36
C SER A 62 4.03 8.32 5.89
N TRP A 63 5.23 7.84 6.26
CA TRP A 63 6.33 8.67 6.76
C TRP A 63 6.71 9.76 5.76
N TYR A 64 6.88 9.42 4.48
CA TYR A 64 7.18 10.40 3.43
C TYR A 64 6.06 11.44 3.28
N LEU A 65 4.79 11.00 3.31
CA LEU A 65 3.65 11.90 3.19
C LEU A 65 3.52 12.85 4.39
N PHE A 66 3.78 12.40 5.62
CA PHE A 66 3.87 13.29 6.78
C PHE A 66 5.01 14.30 6.62
N GLY A 67 6.20 13.85 6.21
CA GLY A 67 7.31 14.75 5.90
C GLY A 67 6.94 15.84 4.90
N LEU A 68 6.25 15.47 3.81
CA LEU A 68 5.72 16.42 2.82
C LEU A 68 4.67 17.36 3.42
N ALA A 69 3.76 16.84 4.25
CA ALA A 69 2.73 17.63 4.91
C ALA A 69 3.36 18.71 5.80
N PHE A 70 4.31 18.35 6.65
CA PHE A 70 4.94 19.29 7.56
C PHE A 70 5.95 20.22 6.89
N THR A 71 6.54 19.83 5.74
CA THR A 71 7.46 20.70 4.99
C THR A 71 6.73 21.75 4.16
N PHE A 72 5.66 21.37 3.44
CA PHE A 72 4.95 22.29 2.53
C PHE A 72 3.63 22.83 3.07
N GLY A 73 3.18 22.31 4.20
CA GLY A 73 1.86 22.59 4.69
C GLY A 73 1.82 23.80 5.60
N ASN A 74 1.13 24.84 5.15
CA ASN A 74 0.43 25.70 6.09
C ASN A 74 -0.75 24.89 6.64
N ILE A 75 -0.90 24.78 7.97
CA ILE A 75 -1.99 24.02 8.62
C ILE A 75 -3.39 24.48 8.18
N ARG A 76 -3.52 25.71 7.67
CA ARG A 76 -4.76 26.26 7.12
C ARG A 76 -4.97 25.93 5.64
N SER A 77 -4.00 25.32 4.96
CA SER A 77 -4.07 25.00 3.54
C SER A 77 -4.74 23.65 3.27
N ARG A 78 -5.53 23.58 2.20
CA ARG A 78 -6.10 22.32 1.70
C ARG A 78 -5.03 21.27 1.39
N LYS A 79 -3.87 21.70 0.90
CA LYS A 79 -2.73 20.82 0.56
C LYS A 79 -2.16 20.12 1.80
N PHE A 80 -2.03 20.82 2.93
CA PHE A 80 -1.62 20.21 4.20
C PHE A 80 -2.56 19.08 4.59
N TRP A 81 -3.87 19.36 4.64
CA TRP A 81 -4.86 18.37 5.03
C TRP A 81 -4.95 17.19 4.06
N ALA A 82 -4.78 17.42 2.76
CA ALA A 82 -4.72 16.34 1.78
C ALA A 82 -3.52 15.41 2.02
N LEU A 83 -2.32 15.96 2.25
CA LEU A 83 -1.12 15.17 2.57
C LEU A 83 -1.25 14.47 3.93
N PHE A 84 -1.77 15.17 4.94
CA PHE A 84 -1.93 14.63 6.29
C PHE A 84 -2.93 13.47 6.32
N LEU A 85 -4.11 13.64 5.69
CA LEU A 85 -5.11 12.58 5.61
C LEU A 85 -4.61 11.38 4.80
N LEU A 86 -3.85 11.63 3.72
CA LEU A 86 -3.24 10.55 2.94
C LEU A 86 -2.20 9.80 3.79
N ALA A 87 -1.34 10.51 4.51
CA ALA A 87 -0.35 9.93 5.42
C ALA A 87 -1.01 9.11 6.52
N ALA A 88 -2.03 9.66 7.18
CA ALA A 88 -2.79 8.98 8.22
C ALA A 88 -3.52 7.74 7.67
N GLY A 89 -4.06 7.81 6.44
CA GLY A 89 -4.67 6.67 5.76
C GLY A 89 -3.67 5.53 5.51
N PHE A 90 -2.50 5.83 4.96
CA PHE A 90 -1.45 4.80 4.79
C PHE A 90 -0.91 4.26 6.11
N LEU A 91 -0.87 5.07 7.17
CA LEU A 91 -0.50 4.58 8.51
C LEU A 91 -1.56 3.63 9.06
N PHE A 92 -2.84 3.95 8.85
CA PHE A 92 -3.93 3.06 9.22
C PHE A 92 -3.84 1.74 8.45
N LEU A 93 -3.65 1.78 7.13
CA LEU A 93 -3.49 0.57 6.31
C LEU A 93 -2.27 -0.26 6.75
N SER A 94 -1.15 0.39 7.10
CA SER A 94 0.02 -0.28 7.65
C SER A 94 -0.29 -1.03 8.95
N ALA A 95 -1.11 -0.45 9.83
CA ALA A 95 -1.52 -1.11 11.07
C ALA A 95 -2.55 -2.23 10.78
N ASP A 96 -3.48 -1.97 9.86
CA ASP A 96 -4.53 -2.90 9.44
C ASP A 96 -3.96 -4.21 8.93
N GLU A 97 -2.88 -4.16 8.15
CA GLU A 97 -2.10 -5.31 7.67
C GLU A 97 -1.64 -6.28 8.77
N ILE A 98 -1.56 -5.83 10.02
CA ILE A 98 -1.09 -6.63 11.15
C ILE A 98 -2.23 -6.99 12.11
N ILE A 99 -3.30 -6.20 12.13
CA ILE A 99 -4.37 -6.31 13.14
C ILE A 99 -5.74 -6.63 12.54
N MET A 100 -5.87 -6.66 11.21
CA MET A 100 -7.04 -7.14 10.47
C MET A 100 -8.33 -6.41 10.85
N VAL A 101 -8.27 -5.07 10.91
CA VAL A 101 -9.46 -4.26 11.20
C VAL A 101 -10.49 -4.45 10.10
N HIS A 102 -10.07 -4.49 8.83
CA HIS A 102 -10.98 -4.67 7.71
C HIS A 102 -11.71 -6.02 7.77
N GLU A 103 -11.03 -7.10 8.21
CA GLU A 103 -11.70 -8.38 8.45
C GLU A 103 -12.74 -8.27 9.57
N THR A 104 -12.35 -7.65 10.69
CA THR A 104 -13.25 -7.46 11.84
C THR A 104 -14.51 -6.70 11.42
N ILE A 105 -14.35 -5.66 10.59
CA ILE A 105 -15.46 -4.92 9.99
C ILE A 105 -16.26 -5.83 9.05
N GLY A 106 -15.59 -6.65 8.25
CA GLY A 106 -16.21 -7.64 7.37
C GLY A 106 -17.13 -8.60 8.12
N TYR A 107 -16.67 -9.19 9.21
CA TYR A 107 -17.47 -10.05 10.08
C TYR A 107 -18.62 -9.29 10.77
N ALA A 108 -18.44 -8.02 11.10
CA ALA A 108 -19.50 -7.19 11.68
C ALA A 108 -20.60 -6.83 10.66
N ILE A 109 -20.23 -6.58 9.40
CA ILE A 109 -21.17 -6.30 8.30
C ILE A 109 -21.90 -7.58 7.88
N MET A 110 -21.16 -8.69 7.77
CA MET A 110 -21.67 -9.96 7.29
C MET A 110 -21.15 -11.11 8.17
N PRO A 111 -21.90 -11.47 9.23
CA PRO A 111 -21.53 -12.55 10.13
C PRO A 111 -21.44 -13.92 9.44
N ASN A 112 -20.74 -14.87 10.06
CA ASN A 112 -20.39 -16.18 9.48
C ASN A 112 -21.58 -17.02 9.02
N ASP A 113 -22.69 -17.00 9.75
CA ASP A 113 -23.92 -17.69 9.41
C ASP A 113 -24.55 -17.13 8.12
N VAL A 114 -24.42 -15.83 7.89
CA VAL A 114 -24.88 -15.17 6.67
C VAL A 114 -23.90 -15.43 5.51
N ARG A 115 -22.59 -15.41 5.77
CA ARG A 115 -21.55 -15.69 4.76
C ARG A 115 -21.68 -17.09 4.17
N ALA A 116 -21.81 -18.12 5.00
CA ALA A 116 -21.74 -19.52 4.60
C ALA A 116 -22.77 -19.94 3.52
N GLY A 117 -23.93 -19.26 3.46
CA GLY A 117 -24.98 -19.52 2.47
C GLY A 117 -24.98 -18.56 1.27
N SER A 118 -23.99 -17.67 1.17
CA SER A 118 -23.99 -16.57 0.22
C SER A 118 -22.91 -16.72 -0.86
N ARG A 119 -22.97 -15.86 -1.88
CA ARG A 119 -21.90 -15.71 -2.88
C ARG A 119 -20.64 -15.03 -2.34
N TRP A 120 -20.66 -14.57 -1.09
CA TRP A 120 -19.57 -13.88 -0.40
C TRP A 120 -19.09 -14.69 0.81
N TRP A 121 -18.96 -15.99 0.60
CA TRP A 121 -18.70 -16.94 1.68
C TRP A 121 -17.28 -16.83 2.26
N TYR A 122 -16.32 -16.34 1.46
CA TYR A 122 -14.92 -16.21 1.83
C TYR A 122 -14.66 -14.82 2.43
N SER A 123 -14.58 -13.80 1.57
CA SER A 123 -14.18 -12.45 1.98
C SER A 123 -15.32 -11.58 2.49
N GLY A 124 -16.58 -12.01 2.35
CA GLY A 124 -17.74 -11.18 2.69
C GLY A 124 -17.98 -10.06 1.66
N ILE A 125 -18.82 -9.09 2.03
CA ILE A 125 -19.24 -7.99 1.13
C ILE A 125 -18.49 -6.67 1.40
N TRP A 126 -17.53 -6.67 2.33
CA TRP A 126 -16.92 -5.42 2.79
C TRP A 126 -16.04 -4.80 1.70
N GLY A 127 -15.29 -5.59 0.93
CA GLY A 127 -14.45 -5.12 -0.18
C GLY A 127 -15.29 -4.38 -1.22
N PHE A 128 -16.46 -4.91 -1.56
CA PHE A 128 -17.41 -4.28 -2.46
C PHE A 128 -17.95 -2.93 -1.95
N ILE A 129 -18.09 -2.75 -0.63
CA ILE A 129 -18.62 -1.51 -0.02
C ILE A 129 -17.50 -0.50 0.22
N LEU A 130 -16.45 -0.90 0.94
CA LEU A 130 -15.37 -0.05 1.38
C LEU A 130 -14.34 0.20 0.28
N GLY A 131 -14.13 -0.77 -0.62
CA GLY A 131 -13.16 -0.68 -1.71
C GLY A 131 -13.37 0.53 -2.62
N PRO A 132 -14.59 0.74 -3.20
CA PRO A 132 -14.86 1.93 -4.00
C PRO A 132 -14.71 3.25 -3.25
N ILE A 133 -15.01 3.26 -1.94
CA ILE A 133 -14.86 4.44 -1.08
C ILE A 133 -13.38 4.75 -0.89
N LEU A 134 -12.58 3.75 -0.51
CA LEU A 134 -11.14 3.87 -0.33
C LEU A 134 -10.46 4.30 -1.64
N PHE A 135 -10.81 3.66 -2.76
CA PHE A 135 -10.28 3.98 -4.08
C PHE A 135 -10.59 5.43 -4.49
N GLY A 136 -11.86 5.84 -4.39
CA GLY A 136 -12.28 7.19 -4.69
C GLY A 136 -11.59 8.23 -3.80
N PHE A 137 -11.44 7.92 -2.51
CA PHE A 137 -10.75 8.77 -1.54
C PHE A 137 -9.27 8.94 -1.87
N LEU A 138 -8.54 7.86 -2.12
CA LEU A 138 -7.12 7.90 -2.48
C LEU A 138 -6.90 8.62 -3.80
N LEU A 139 -7.69 8.33 -4.84
CA LEU A 139 -7.63 9.04 -6.12
C LEU A 139 -7.86 10.54 -5.95
N TYR A 140 -8.89 10.92 -5.20
CA TYR A 140 -9.19 12.32 -4.93
C TYR A 140 -8.03 13.02 -4.21
N LEU A 141 -7.45 12.38 -3.18
CA LEU A 141 -6.33 12.96 -2.44
C LEU A 141 -5.10 13.12 -3.31
N PHE A 142 -4.66 12.08 -4.03
CA PHE A 142 -3.51 12.20 -4.94
C PHE A 142 -3.75 13.24 -6.05
N TRP A 143 -4.96 13.28 -6.61
CA TRP A 143 -5.32 14.27 -7.62
C TRP A 143 -5.31 15.70 -7.07
N SER A 144 -5.79 15.90 -5.84
CA SER A 144 -5.77 17.20 -5.17
C SER A 144 -4.34 17.73 -4.96
N LEU A 145 -3.34 16.83 -4.98
CA LEU A 145 -1.93 17.15 -4.86
C LEU A 145 -1.25 17.39 -6.22
N ARG A 146 -1.97 17.41 -7.35
CA ARG A 146 -1.38 17.59 -8.70
C ARG A 146 -0.45 18.81 -8.82
N ASP A 147 -0.72 19.88 -8.09
CA ASP A 147 0.12 21.09 -8.10
C ASP A 147 1.50 20.85 -7.46
N LEU A 148 1.58 19.95 -6.47
CA LEU A 148 2.86 19.49 -5.90
C LEU A 148 3.72 18.79 -6.96
N PHE A 149 3.07 18.07 -7.88
CA PHE A 149 3.69 17.35 -8.99
C PHE A 149 3.89 18.20 -10.23
N ARG A 150 3.59 19.51 -10.21
CA ARG A 150 3.80 20.39 -11.37
C ARG A 150 5.28 20.37 -11.80
N GLY A 151 5.52 20.13 -13.09
CA GLY A 151 6.84 19.88 -13.67
C GLY A 151 7.34 18.43 -13.57
N ASN A 152 6.62 17.55 -12.87
CA ASN A 152 6.96 16.14 -12.65
C ASN A 152 5.74 15.22 -12.74
N MET A 153 4.82 15.48 -13.70
CA MET A 153 3.55 14.76 -13.83
C MET A 153 3.68 13.25 -14.00
N HIS A 154 4.80 12.75 -14.54
CA HIS A 154 5.08 11.31 -14.61
C HIS A 154 5.15 10.65 -13.22
N LEU A 155 5.53 11.39 -12.17
CA LEU A 155 5.52 10.88 -10.80
C LEU A 155 4.10 10.79 -10.24
N LEU A 156 3.22 11.76 -10.56
CA LEU A 156 1.80 11.66 -10.21
C LEU A 156 1.15 10.44 -10.86
N TRP A 157 1.37 10.26 -12.17
CA TRP A 157 0.83 9.10 -12.89
C TRP A 157 1.37 7.78 -12.33
N ARG A 158 2.64 7.73 -11.90
CA ARG A 158 3.19 6.56 -11.22
C ARG A 158 2.49 6.30 -9.89
N SER A 159 2.27 7.32 -9.05
CA SER A 159 1.51 7.17 -7.81
C SER A 159 0.08 6.70 -8.08
N LEU A 160 -0.61 7.28 -9.06
CA LEU A 160 -1.98 6.88 -9.42
C LEU A 160 -2.05 5.45 -9.95
N ALA A 161 -1.07 5.03 -10.77
CA ALA A 161 -0.97 3.64 -11.19
C ALA A 161 -0.78 2.71 -9.99
N GLY A 162 0.07 3.10 -9.03
CA GLY A 162 0.25 2.36 -7.78
C GLY A 162 -1.04 2.27 -6.96
N VAL A 163 -1.81 3.36 -6.84
CA VAL A 163 -3.13 3.34 -6.17
C VAL A 163 -4.08 2.37 -6.86
N VAL A 164 -4.20 2.43 -8.19
CA VAL A 164 -5.09 1.54 -8.96
C VAL A 164 -4.70 0.07 -8.78
N ILE A 165 -3.39 -0.24 -8.83
CA ILE A 165 -2.91 -1.61 -8.65
C ILE A 165 -3.15 -2.06 -7.20
N PHE A 166 -2.78 -1.26 -6.21
CA PHE A 166 -2.96 -1.59 -4.79
C PHE A 166 -4.44 -1.84 -4.46
N THR A 167 -5.31 -0.85 -4.66
CA THR A 167 -6.73 -1.01 -4.30
C THR A 167 -7.44 -2.01 -5.20
N GLY A 168 -7.03 -2.13 -6.46
CA GLY A 168 -7.60 -3.11 -7.37
C GLY A 168 -7.30 -4.53 -6.90
N SER A 169 -6.09 -4.76 -6.43
CA SER A 169 -5.69 -6.07 -5.88
C SER A 169 -6.45 -6.34 -4.58
N ALA A 170 -6.35 -5.44 -3.59
CA ALA A 170 -6.99 -5.55 -2.27
C ALA A 170 -8.51 -5.66 -2.24
N THR A 171 -9.20 -5.38 -3.35
CA THR A 171 -10.68 -5.33 -3.34
C THR A 171 -11.29 -6.13 -4.47
N VAL A 172 -10.71 -6.09 -5.67
CA VAL A 172 -11.26 -6.86 -6.79
C VAL A 172 -10.80 -8.30 -6.71
N MET A 173 -9.53 -8.55 -6.37
CA MET A 173 -9.02 -9.93 -6.28
C MET A 173 -9.68 -10.66 -5.10
N ASP A 174 -9.72 -10.02 -3.93
CA ASP A 174 -10.44 -10.52 -2.76
C ASP A 174 -11.90 -10.91 -3.06
N GLU A 175 -12.63 -10.10 -3.83
CA GLU A 175 -14.01 -10.42 -4.22
C GLU A 175 -14.07 -11.57 -5.24
N LEU A 176 -13.09 -11.68 -6.14
CA LEU A 176 -12.95 -12.80 -7.07
C LEU A 176 -12.62 -14.12 -6.36
N ALA A 177 -11.99 -14.09 -5.18
CA ALA A 177 -11.72 -15.27 -4.37
C ALA A 177 -12.99 -16.09 -4.10
N ASN A 178 -14.13 -15.41 -3.91
CA ASN A 178 -15.43 -16.06 -3.68
C ASN A 178 -15.93 -16.91 -4.85
N LEU A 179 -15.39 -16.72 -6.07
CA LEU A 179 -15.75 -17.50 -7.26
C LEU A 179 -15.05 -18.86 -7.32
N PHE A 180 -14.02 -19.06 -6.50
CA PHE A 180 -13.22 -20.27 -6.49
C PHE A 180 -13.58 -21.16 -5.30
N PRO A 181 -13.54 -22.50 -5.43
CA PRO A 181 -13.69 -23.37 -4.27
C PRO A 181 -12.54 -23.15 -3.27
N TYR A 182 -12.83 -23.31 -1.97
CA TYR A 182 -11.84 -23.22 -0.90
C TYR A 182 -10.63 -24.13 -1.15
N LYS A 183 -9.42 -23.57 -1.01
CA LYS A 183 -8.13 -24.21 -1.25
C LYS A 183 -7.96 -24.79 -2.65
N SER A 184 -8.71 -24.28 -3.62
CA SER A 184 -8.51 -24.65 -5.03
C SER A 184 -7.29 -23.95 -5.62
N LYS A 185 -6.80 -24.49 -6.75
CA LYS A 185 -5.74 -23.83 -7.54
C LYS A 185 -6.14 -22.44 -8.04
N GLY A 186 -7.44 -22.19 -8.21
CA GLY A 186 -7.96 -20.88 -8.62
C GLY A 186 -7.77 -19.85 -7.52
N GLN A 187 -8.18 -20.20 -6.30
CA GLN A 187 -7.96 -19.36 -5.12
C GLN A 187 -6.47 -19.11 -4.88
N PHE A 188 -5.64 -20.15 -4.96
CA PHE A 188 -4.18 -19.99 -4.80
C PHE A 188 -3.57 -18.96 -5.78
N VAL A 189 -3.97 -18.97 -7.06
CA VAL A 189 -3.49 -17.99 -8.05
C VAL A 189 -4.03 -16.59 -7.76
N GLU A 190 -5.29 -16.51 -7.33
CA GLU A 190 -5.95 -15.27 -6.96
C GLU A 190 -5.22 -14.61 -5.77
N THR A 191 -4.97 -15.33 -4.67
CA THR A 191 -4.21 -14.85 -3.50
C THR A 191 -2.82 -14.33 -3.88
N ILE A 192 -2.10 -15.02 -4.79
CA ILE A 192 -0.79 -14.51 -5.27
C ILE A 192 -0.93 -13.16 -5.99
N LEU A 193 -1.99 -12.99 -6.77
CA LEU A 193 -2.24 -11.79 -7.55
C LEU A 193 -2.73 -10.64 -6.68
N GLU A 194 -3.56 -10.92 -5.69
CA GLU A 194 -3.97 -9.98 -4.64
C GLU A 194 -2.73 -9.42 -3.94
N GLU A 195 -1.99 -10.28 -3.27
CA GLU A 195 -0.93 -9.91 -2.34
C GLU A 195 0.30 -9.36 -3.06
N GLY A 196 0.67 -9.99 -4.17
CA GLY A 196 1.71 -9.47 -5.06
C GLY A 196 1.33 -8.13 -5.68
N GLY A 197 0.05 -7.94 -6.00
CA GLY A 197 -0.48 -6.69 -6.55
C GLY A 197 -0.49 -5.57 -5.52
N GLU A 198 -0.87 -5.85 -4.28
CA GLU A 198 -0.84 -4.89 -3.19
C GLU A 198 0.57 -4.33 -2.96
N MET A 199 1.55 -5.23 -2.73
CA MET A 199 2.94 -4.84 -2.53
C MET A 199 3.49 -4.04 -3.73
N LEU A 200 3.23 -4.50 -4.96
CA LEU A 200 3.65 -3.80 -6.18
C LEU A 200 3.06 -2.38 -6.27
N GLY A 201 1.77 -2.24 -5.95
CA GLY A 201 1.07 -0.96 -5.94
C GLY A 201 1.72 0.02 -4.95
N VAL A 202 1.98 -0.43 -3.73
CA VAL A 202 2.65 0.38 -2.70
C VAL A 202 4.08 0.72 -3.10
N SER A 203 4.83 -0.22 -3.70
CA SER A 203 6.17 0.00 -4.25
C SER A 203 6.22 1.11 -5.29
N LEU A 204 5.23 1.19 -6.19
CA LEU A 204 5.12 2.26 -7.18
C LEU A 204 4.84 3.62 -6.54
N ILE A 205 3.97 3.67 -5.53
CA ILE A 205 3.66 4.88 -4.76
C ILE A 205 4.93 5.36 -4.05
N LEU A 206 5.61 4.48 -3.33
CA LEU A 206 6.83 4.79 -2.61
C LEU A 206 7.93 5.30 -3.55
N TRP A 207 8.13 4.63 -4.68
CA TRP A 207 9.10 5.08 -5.67
C TRP A 207 8.79 6.48 -6.21
N ALA A 208 7.52 6.79 -6.48
CA ALA A 208 7.10 8.12 -6.91
C ALA A 208 7.37 9.19 -5.83
N LEU A 209 7.05 8.90 -4.56
CA LEU A 209 7.25 9.82 -3.45
C LEU A 209 8.73 10.10 -3.19
N MET A 210 9.58 9.07 -3.21
CA MET A 210 11.02 9.23 -3.05
C MET A 210 11.63 10.08 -4.17
N ASP A 211 11.29 9.78 -5.43
CA ASP A 211 11.74 10.60 -6.57
C ASP A 211 11.25 12.05 -6.46
N LEU A 212 10.04 12.28 -5.95
CA LEU A 212 9.49 13.61 -5.72
C LEU A 212 10.31 14.36 -4.64
N CYS A 213 10.58 13.72 -3.50
CA CYS A 213 11.36 14.32 -2.42
C CYS A 213 12.76 14.70 -2.87
N VAL A 214 13.45 13.83 -3.61
CA VAL A 214 14.79 14.12 -4.13
C VAL A 214 14.75 15.29 -5.12
N LYS A 215 13.77 15.34 -6.03
CA LYS A 215 13.66 16.44 -7.01
C LYS A 215 13.31 17.77 -6.39
N LYS A 216 12.50 17.76 -5.34
CA LYS A 216 12.11 18.96 -4.59
C LYS A 216 13.11 19.33 -3.48
N LYS A 217 14.21 18.57 -3.33
CA LYS A 217 15.24 18.73 -2.29
C LYS A 217 14.68 18.74 -0.87
N ILE A 218 13.68 17.90 -0.63
CA ILE A 218 13.00 17.81 0.65
C ILE A 218 13.86 16.94 1.56
N PRO A 219 14.21 17.42 2.77
CA PRO A 219 14.94 16.60 3.71
C PRO A 219 14.09 15.38 4.08
N LEU A 220 14.69 14.19 4.02
CA LEU A 220 14.04 12.92 4.34
C LEU A 220 13.63 12.80 5.81
N PHE A 221 14.24 13.64 6.66
CA PHE A 221 13.94 13.77 8.07
C PHE A 221 13.42 15.18 8.31
N PRO A 222 12.39 15.37 9.14
CA PRO A 222 11.97 16.70 9.56
C PRO A 222 13.12 17.39 10.28
N VAL A 223 13.84 18.26 9.59
CA VAL A 223 14.82 19.16 10.21
C VAL A 223 13.97 20.25 10.87
N GLY A 224 13.88 20.22 12.19
CA GLY A 224 12.95 21.06 12.96
C GLY A 224 13.06 22.53 12.56
N LYS A 225 11.92 23.18 12.24
CA LYS A 225 11.70 24.60 11.92
C LYS A 225 12.92 25.45 11.53
N GLY A 226 13.81 24.94 10.68
CA GLY A 226 14.68 25.80 9.88
C GLY A 226 13.78 26.47 8.85
N GLU A 227 13.84 27.79 8.73
CA GLU A 227 13.05 28.52 7.74
C GLU A 227 13.41 27.99 6.34
N TYR A 228 12.52 27.21 5.73
CA TYR A 228 12.69 26.75 4.36
C TYR A 228 12.46 27.95 3.43
N ASN A 229 13.54 28.61 3.03
CA ASN A 229 13.50 29.70 2.07
C ASN A 229 13.48 29.10 0.65
N GLU A 230 12.37 29.23 -0.08
CA GLU A 230 12.19 28.66 -1.43
C GLU A 230 13.29 29.11 -2.42
N GLU A 231 13.91 30.27 -2.18
CA GLU A 231 14.98 30.82 -3.02
C GLU A 231 16.38 30.36 -2.59
N ALA A 232 16.59 30.05 -1.30
CA ALA A 232 17.93 29.72 -0.76
C ALA A 232 18.15 28.21 -0.52
N GLY A 233 17.09 27.40 -0.51
CA GLY A 233 17.16 26.06 0.08
C GLY A 233 17.25 26.13 1.60
N VAL A 234 17.37 24.98 2.27
CA VAL A 234 17.59 24.92 3.72
C VAL A 234 18.94 25.58 4.02
N THR A 235 18.93 26.79 4.57
CA THR A 235 20.12 27.39 5.16
C THR A 235 20.29 26.78 6.55
N GLU A 236 21.43 26.12 6.76
CA GLU A 236 21.83 25.56 8.06
C GLU A 236 21.91 26.61 9.16
#